data_AF-A0A3B8HY67-F1
#
_entry.id   AF-A0A3B8HY67-F1
#
_cell.length_a   1.000
_cell.length_b   1.000
_cell.length_c   1.000
_cell.angle_alpha   90.00
_cell.angle_beta   90.00
_cell.angle_gamma   90.00
#
_symmetry.space_group_name_H-M   'P 1'
#
loop_
_entity.id
_entity.type
_entity.pdbx_description
1 polymer ?
#
loop_
_entity_poly.entity_id
_entity_poly.type
_entity_poly.pdbx_seq_one_letter_code
_entity_poly.pdbx_strand_id
1 'polypeptide(L)'
;SKGDPATGVSEAERLITHEEVALITGCYQSGVAMPSTEVAERYGIPYIVPVPSEDQITERGFKYVFRVAEKTSWRNRDQVTFVKEMAEKFDTPIKTVALIYENTSWG
;
A
#
# COMPACT_ATOMS: atom_id res chain seq x y z
N SER A 1 13.48 5.53 -6.98
CA SER A 1 14.28 4.45 -6.34
C SER A 1 14.25 3.22 -7.24
N LYS A 2 15.06 2.19 -6.96
CA LYS A 2 15.15 0.96 -7.78
C LYS A 2 14.03 -0.07 -7.52
N GLY A 3 13.12 0.19 -6.58
CA GLY A 3 12.12 -0.81 -6.18
C GLY A 3 12.65 -2.05 -5.48
N ASP A 4 13.90 -2.01 -5.04
CA ASP A 4 14.52 -3.11 -4.34
C ASP A 4 14.15 -3.10 -2.84
N PRO A 5 13.47 -4.13 -2.32
CA PRO A 5 13.08 -4.20 -0.92
C PRO A 5 14.27 -4.20 0.05
N ALA A 6 15.37 -4.85 -0.31
CA ALA A 6 16.57 -4.93 0.55
C ALA A 6 17.19 -3.55 0.77
N THR A 7 17.32 -2.76 -0.29
CA THR A 7 17.74 -1.36 -0.21
C THR A 7 16.79 -0.52 0.65
N GLY A 8 15.47 -0.75 0.54
CA GLY A 8 14.50 -0.04 1.37
C GLY A 8 14.65 -0.32 2.87
N VAL A 9 14.93 -1.57 3.23
CA VAL A 9 15.21 -1.98 4.62
C VAL A 9 16.50 -1.34 5.11
N SER A 10 17.59 -1.41 4.34
CA SER A 10 18.87 -0.85 4.76
C SER A 10 18.83 0.66 4.92
N GLU A 11 18.13 1.38 4.03
CA GLU A 11 18.00 2.83 4.15
C GLU A 11 17.10 3.24 5.31
N ALA A 12 16.02 2.52 5.59
CA ALA A 12 15.20 2.78 6.78
C ALA A 12 16.02 2.59 8.06
N GLU A 13 16.79 1.50 8.16
CA GLU A 13 17.69 1.23 9.28
C GLU A 13 18.74 2.35 9.44
N ARG A 14 19.39 2.75 8.34
CA ARG A 14 20.43 3.80 8.34
C ARG A 14 19.87 5.16 8.78
N LEU A 15 18.70 5.55 8.26
CA LEU A 15 18.06 6.81 8.64
C LEU A 15 17.74 6.84 10.14
N ILE A 16 17.30 5.71 10.71
CA ILE A 16 16.97 5.63 12.14
C ILE A 16 18.23 5.60 13.01
N THR A 17 19.21 4.77 12.66
CA THR A 17 20.33 4.44 13.54
C THR A 17 21.55 5.34 13.37
N HIS A 18 21.76 5.89 12.17
CA HIS A 18 22.92 6.74 11.88
C HIS A 18 22.55 8.21 11.73
N GLU A 19 21.41 8.51 11.09
CA GLU A 19 20.93 9.89 10.92
C GLU A 19 19.99 10.33 12.06
N GLU A 20 19.63 9.41 12.96
CA GLU A 20 18.82 9.65 14.16
C GLU A 20 17.51 10.41 13.87
N VAL A 21 16.86 10.10 12.75
CA VAL A 21 15.64 10.80 12.34
C VAL A 21 14.47 10.49 13.29
N ALA A 22 13.66 11.51 13.58
CA ALA A 22 12.45 11.35 14.39
C ALA A 22 11.27 10.71 13.62
N LEU A 23 11.32 10.71 12.28
CA LEU A 23 10.24 10.24 11.41
C LEU A 23 10.79 9.89 10.02
N ILE A 24 10.21 8.89 9.38
CA ILE A 24 10.42 8.57 7.97
C ILE A 24 9.17 8.92 7.17
N THR A 25 9.36 9.47 5.97
CA THR A 25 8.27 9.68 5.00
C THR A 25 8.71 9.32 3.59
N GLY A 26 7.74 9.02 2.74
CA GLY A 26 7.95 8.62 1.37
C GLY A 26 7.75 7.12 1.18
N CYS A 27 8.52 6.54 0.27
CA CYS A 27 8.30 5.22 -0.32
C CYS A 27 7.08 5.18 -1.25
N TYR A 28 7.33 4.79 -2.50
CA TYR A 28 6.31 4.75 -3.55
C TYR A 28 5.76 3.32 -3.75
N GLN A 29 6.64 2.32 -3.69
CA GLN A 29 6.34 0.96 -4.11
C GLN A 29 5.93 0.11 -2.92
N SER A 30 4.78 -0.56 -3.02
CA SER A 30 4.26 -1.45 -1.97
C SER A 30 5.26 -2.53 -1.56
N GLY A 31 5.98 -3.13 -2.53
CA GLY A 31 7.00 -4.15 -2.26
C GLY A 31 8.19 -3.65 -1.44
N VAL A 32 8.49 -2.34 -1.47
CA VAL A 32 9.53 -1.73 -0.63
C VAL A 32 8.95 -1.28 0.70
N ALA A 33 7.73 -0.73 0.69
CA ALA A 33 7.04 -0.28 1.90
C ALA A 33 6.79 -1.43 2.88
N MET A 34 6.39 -2.60 2.38
CA MET A 34 6.09 -3.76 3.21
C MET A 34 7.20 -4.10 4.21
N PRO A 35 8.45 -4.37 3.79
CA PRO A 35 9.53 -4.70 4.73
C PRO A 35 10.17 -3.47 5.40
N SER A 36 10.27 -2.32 4.72
CA SER A 36 10.88 -1.12 5.33
C SER A 36 10.05 -0.55 6.48
N THR A 37 8.72 -0.69 6.45
CA THR A 37 7.85 -0.29 7.55
C THR A 37 7.97 -1.20 8.78
N GLU A 38 8.40 -2.46 8.62
CA GLU A 38 8.69 -3.35 9.76
C GLU A 38 9.89 -2.86 10.55
N VAL A 39 10.88 -2.28 9.87
CA VAL A 39 12.03 -1.65 10.53
C VAL A 39 11.55 -0.52 11.42
N ALA A 40 10.78 0.42 10.85
CA ALA A 40 10.25 1.56 11.60
C ALA A 40 9.40 1.14 12.80
N GLU A 41 8.56 0.11 12.65
CA GLU A 41 7.78 -0.46 13.76
C GLU A 41 8.68 -1.03 14.87
N ARG A 42 9.72 -1.80 14.52
CA ARG A 42 10.66 -2.37 15.52
C ARG A 42 11.38 -1.30 16.33
N TYR A 43 11.73 -0.18 15.70
CA TYR A 43 12.42 0.94 16.34
C TYR A 43 11.48 1.96 16.99
N GLY A 44 10.16 1.85 16.80
CA GLY A 44 9.21 2.81 17.32
C GLY A 44 9.29 4.19 16.65
N ILE A 45 9.73 4.25 15.39
CA ILE A 45 9.83 5.49 14.63
C ILE A 45 8.61 5.61 13.71
N PRO A 46 7.85 6.73 13.78
CA PRO A 46 6.76 6.97 12.86
C PRO A 46 7.20 6.90 11.39
N TYR A 47 6.45 6.17 10.57
CA TYR A 47 6.65 6.09 9.12
C TYR A 47 5.35 6.40 8.40
N ILE A 48 5.31 7.53 7.71
CA ILE A 48 4.20 7.93 6.84
C ILE A 48 4.50 7.50 5.41
N VAL A 49 3.72 6.54 4.89
CA VAL A 49 3.84 6.05 3.51
C VAL A 49 2.71 6.65 2.64
N PRO A 50 2.99 7.62 1.75
CA PRO A 50 1.93 8.42 1.14
C PRO A 50 1.33 7.82 -0.14
N VAL A 51 1.92 6.77 -0.71
CA VAL A 51 1.53 6.20 -2.01
C VAL A 51 1.20 4.70 -2.01
N PRO A 52 1.92 3.81 -1.31
CA PRO A 52 1.77 2.38 -1.54
C PRO A 52 0.40 1.88 -1.10
N SER A 53 -0.25 1.11 -1.96
CA SER A 53 -1.68 0.78 -1.82
C SER A 53 -1.95 -0.60 -1.23
N GLU A 54 -0.91 -1.44 -1.03
CA GLU A 54 -1.09 -2.78 -0.45
C GLU A 54 -1.76 -2.69 0.93
N ASP A 55 -2.80 -3.49 1.12
CA ASP A 55 -3.69 -3.36 2.28
C ASP A 55 -2.94 -3.69 3.57
N GLN A 56 -2.13 -4.74 3.53
CA GLN A 56 -1.35 -5.27 4.65
C GLN A 56 -0.39 -4.25 5.27
N ILE A 57 0.02 -3.22 4.53
CA ILE A 57 0.93 -2.18 5.04
C ILE A 57 0.43 -1.61 6.38
N THR A 58 -0.88 -1.35 6.48
CA THR A 58 -1.53 -0.78 7.68
C THR A 58 -2.41 -1.77 8.44
N GLU A 59 -2.48 -3.03 8.02
CA GLU A 59 -3.36 -4.05 8.64
C GLU A 59 -2.63 -5.07 9.50
N ARG A 60 -1.30 -4.98 9.59
CA ARG A 60 -0.45 -5.86 10.41
C ARG A 60 -0.46 -5.54 11.91
N GLY A 61 -1.29 -4.60 12.36
CA GLY A 61 -1.36 -4.19 13.77
C GLY A 61 -0.20 -3.30 14.24
N PHE A 62 0.55 -2.73 13.30
CA PHE A 62 1.65 -1.80 13.57
C PHE A 62 1.13 -0.48 14.14
N LYS A 63 1.87 0.08 15.10
CA LYS A 63 1.49 1.30 15.83
C LYS A 63 2.14 2.56 15.26
N TYR A 64 3.26 2.41 14.55
CA TYR A 64 4.06 3.53 14.06
C TYR A 64 3.95 3.73 12.56
N VAL A 65 3.08 2.98 11.87
CA VAL A 65 2.96 3.02 10.41
C VAL A 65 1.63 3.64 10.01
N PHE A 66 1.70 4.73 9.26
CA PHE A 66 0.56 5.52 8.82
C PHE A 66 0.54 5.66 7.31
N ARG A 67 -0.65 5.68 6.72
CA ARG A 67 -0.84 5.85 5.28
C ARG A 67 -1.87 6.94 4.99
N VAL A 68 -1.59 7.73 3.95
CA VAL A 68 -2.50 8.75 3.43
C VAL A 68 -3.24 8.26 2.17
N ALA A 69 -2.60 7.42 1.35
CA ALA A 69 -3.21 6.82 0.16
C ALA A 69 -4.33 5.82 0.48
N GLU A 70 -5.21 5.63 -0.49
CA GLU A 70 -6.23 4.59 -0.48
C GLU A 70 -5.63 3.17 -0.56
N LYS A 71 -6.43 2.20 -0.11
CA LYS A 71 -6.14 0.77 -0.25
C LYS A 71 -6.49 0.26 -1.64
N THR A 72 -5.77 -0.76 -2.11
CA THR A 72 -6.15 -1.49 -3.32
C THR A 72 -7.57 -2.07 -3.17
N SER A 73 -7.93 -2.61 -2.00
CA SER A 73 -9.29 -3.11 -1.76
C SER A 73 -10.38 -2.05 -1.90
N TRP A 74 -10.12 -0.80 -1.49
CA TRP A 74 -11.08 0.30 -1.61
C TRP A 74 -11.32 0.63 -3.07
N ARG A 75 -10.24 0.74 -3.85
CA ARG A 75 -10.31 0.99 -5.28
C ARG A 75 -11.07 -0.11 -6.02
N ASN A 76 -10.83 -1.38 -5.67
CA ASN A 76 -11.54 -2.51 -6.28
C ASN A 76 -13.03 -2.51 -5.90
N ARG A 77 -13.36 -2.26 -4.62
CA ARG A 77 -14.74 -2.14 -4.15
C ARG A 77 -15.48 -1.04 -4.90
N ASP A 78 -14.86 0.13 -5.05
CA ASP A 78 -15.51 1.30 -5.63
C ASP A 78 -15.69 1.15 -7.15
N GLN A 79 -14.76 0.48 -7.84
CA GLN A 79 -14.95 0.11 -9.25
C GLN A 79 -16.12 -0.86 -9.44
N VAL A 80 -16.23 -1.90 -8.61
CA VAL A 80 -17.37 -2.84 -8.68
C VAL A 80 -18.68 -2.14 -8.33
N THR A 81 -18.66 -1.24 -7.35
CA THR A 81 -19.83 -0.45 -6.95
C THR A 81 -20.31 0.44 -8.09
N PHE A 82 -19.39 1.16 -8.75
CA PHE A 82 -19.72 1.97 -9.91
C PHE A 82 -20.40 1.17 -11.02
N VAL A 83 -19.88 -0.02 -11.37
CA VAL A 83 -20.49 -0.86 -12.42
C VAL A 83 -21.91 -1.28 -12.04
N LYS A 84 -22.17 -1.63 -10.77
CA LYS A 84 -23.51 -1.96 -10.28
C LYS A 84 -24.46 -0.76 -10.36
N GLU A 85 -24.02 0.40 -9.89
CA GLU A 85 -24.82 1.62 -9.92
C GLU A 85 -25.18 2.04 -11.35
N MET A 86 -24.27 1.87 -12.31
CA MET A 86 -24.56 2.14 -13.72
C MET A 86 -25.56 1.15 -14.30
N ALA A 87 -25.45 -0.14 -13.96
CA ALA A 87 -26.40 -1.16 -14.39
C ALA A 87 -27.83 -0.85 -13.90
N GLU A 88 -27.97 -0.44 -12.64
CA GLU A 88 -29.25 -0.03 -12.06
C GLU A 88 -29.79 1.26 -12.70
N LYS A 89 -28.94 2.29 -12.83
CA LYS A 89 -29.33 3.60 -13.39
C LYS A 89 -29.87 3.52 -14.81
N PHE A 90 -29.35 2.59 -15.61
CA PHE A 90 -29.69 2.44 -17.02
C PHE A 90 -30.50 1.17 -17.33
N ASP A 91 -31.06 0.51 -16.32
CA ASP A 91 -31.85 -0.74 -16.45
C ASP A 91 -31.16 -1.78 -17.35
N THR A 92 -29.83 -1.91 -17.20
CA THR A 92 -28.98 -2.76 -18.03
C THR A 92 -28.34 -3.84 -17.15
N PRO A 93 -28.95 -5.03 -17.00
CA PRO A 93 -28.48 -6.04 -16.06
C PRO A 93 -27.12 -6.62 -16.48
N ILE A 94 -26.22 -6.75 -15.50
CA ILE A 94 -24.91 -7.42 -15.67
C ILE A 94 -25.14 -8.93 -15.74
N LYS A 95 -24.83 -9.56 -16.88
CA LYS A 95 -25.04 -11.00 -17.10
C LYS A 95 -23.76 -11.83 -16.98
N THR A 96 -22.62 -11.24 -17.30
CA THR A 96 -21.32 -11.94 -17.39
C THR A 96 -20.22 -11.02 -16.90
N VAL A 97 -19.27 -11.56 -16.14
CA VAL A 97 -18.08 -10.86 -15.66
C VAL A 97 -16.85 -11.71 -15.99
N ALA A 98 -15.78 -11.09 -16.47
CA ALA A 98 -14.48 -11.71 -16.67
C ALA A 98 -13.42 -10.91 -15.91
N LEU A 99 -12.46 -11.60 -15.29
CA LEU A 99 -11.30 -11.01 -14.63
C LEU A 99 -10.05 -11.37 -15.44
N ILE A 100 -9.29 -10.35 -15.83
CA ILE A 100 -8.01 -10.49 -16.52
C ILE A 100 -6.98 -9.74 -15.69
N TYR A 101 -5.87 -10.39 -15.40
CA TYR A 101 -4.84 -9.90 -14.50
C TYR A 101 -3.50 -10.59 -14.87
N GLU A 102 -2.37 -9.91 -14.67
CA GLU A 102 -1.03 -10.49 -14.73
C GLU A 102 -0.67 -11.30 -13.47
N ASN A 103 0.19 -12.30 -13.60
CA ASN A 103 0.56 -13.13 -12.44
C ASN A 103 1.66 -12.45 -11.59
N THR A 104 1.41 -11.23 -11.11
CA THR A 104 2.28 -10.47 -10.21
C THR A 104 1.51 -9.99 -8.99
N SER A 105 2.21 -9.40 -8.02
CA SER A 105 1.60 -8.77 -6.84
C SER A 105 0.70 -7.58 -7.19
N TRP A 106 0.80 -7.04 -8.41
CA TRP A 106 0.06 -5.84 -8.80
C TRP A 106 -1.36 -6.13 -9.27
N GLY A 107 -1.61 -7.34 -9.79
CA GLY A 107 -2.89 -7.68 -10.40
C GLY A 107 -2.74 -7.76 -11.89
#